data_AF-V6F6T0-F1
#
_entry.id   AF-V6F6T0-F1
#
_cell.length_a   1.000
_cell.length_b   1.000
_cell.length_c   1.000
_cell.angle_alpha   90.00
_cell.angle_beta   90.00
_cell.angle_gamma   90.00
#
_symmetry.space_group_name_H-M   'P 1'
#
loop_
_entity.id
_entity.type
_entity.pdbx_description
1 polymer ?
#
loop_
_entity_poly.entity_id
_entity_poly.type
_entity_poly.pdbx_seq_one_letter_code
_entity_poly.pdbx_strand_id
1 'polypeptide(L)'
;MQFRERAKVIQLIRTVYDPAIKRGRAELVGSLDKDAPEIGATLRQACSPAELAEIHAYLAQREQALSQDAVRQAAQDLPAQMRMAEQYFRLGGDALAGTQAAEIYAAWEDLKKVLHKSGYRKQKRSD
;
A
#
# COMPACT_ATOMS: atom_id res chain seq x y z
N MET A 1 -8.56 15.94 -13.80
CA MET A 1 -7.10 15.78 -13.96
C MET A 1 -6.73 14.36 -14.37
N GLN A 2 -5.51 14.16 -14.86
CA GLN A 2 -4.91 12.84 -15.10
C GLN A 2 -3.68 12.66 -14.19
N PHE A 3 -3.51 11.45 -13.67
CA PHE A 3 -2.39 11.07 -12.81
C PHE A 3 -1.60 9.96 -13.50
N ARG A 4 -0.27 10.12 -13.58
CA ARG A 4 0.60 9.13 -14.21
C ARG A 4 1.78 8.82 -13.33
N GLU A 5 1.88 7.58 -12.87
CA GLU A 5 3.06 7.11 -12.14
C GLU A 5 4.23 6.82 -13.09
N ARG A 6 5.42 7.30 -12.74
CA ARG A 6 6.68 7.09 -13.46
C ARG A 6 7.80 6.90 -12.44
N ALA A 7 8.47 5.74 -12.46
CA ALA A 7 9.57 5.45 -11.55
C ALA A 7 9.31 5.93 -10.10
N LYS A 8 9.91 7.05 -9.68
CA LYS A 8 9.82 7.64 -8.34
C LYS A 8 8.82 8.79 -8.19
N VAL A 9 8.07 9.14 -9.24
CA VAL A 9 7.19 10.31 -9.23
C VAL A 9 5.78 10.02 -9.74
N ILE A 10 4.84 10.84 -9.30
CA ILE A 10 3.46 10.89 -9.78
C ILE A 10 3.31 12.20 -10.54
N GLN A 11 3.14 12.12 -11.85
CA GLN A 11 2.92 13.29 -12.72
C GLN A 11 1.45 13.72 -12.67
N LEU A 12 1.25 15.02 -12.48
CA LEU A 12 -0.06 15.67 -12.43
C LEU A 12 -0.31 16.38 -13.75
N ILE A 13 -1.27 15.89 -14.53
CA ILE A 13 -1.48 16.33 -15.90
C ILE A 13 -2.89 16.89 -16.02
N ARG A 14 -3.01 18.15 -16.45
CA ARG A 14 -4.30 18.74 -16.81
C ARG A 14 -4.50 18.71 -18.32
N THR A 15 -5.75 18.80 -18.75
CA THR A 15 -6.09 18.95 -20.17
C THR A 15 -6.54 20.39 -20.40
N VAL A 16 -5.86 21.10 -21.28
CA VAL A 16 -6.19 22.49 -21.65
C VAL A 16 -6.60 22.52 -23.12
N TYR A 17 -7.65 23.25 -23.46
CA TYR A 17 -8.05 23.41 -24.86
C TYR A 17 -7.01 24.25 -25.61
N ASP A 18 -6.50 23.70 -26.72
CA ASP A 18 -5.58 24.40 -27.61
C ASP A 18 -6.34 24.77 -28.91
N PRO A 19 -6.61 26.07 -29.15
CA PRO A 19 -7.36 26.51 -30.32
C PRO A 19 -6.60 26.31 -31.63
N ALA A 20 -5.26 26.23 -31.62
CA ALA A 20 -4.46 26.06 -32.83
C ALA A 20 -4.65 24.66 -33.43
N ILE A 21 -4.80 23.66 -32.57
CA ILE A 21 -5.03 22.25 -32.95
C ILE A 21 -6.48 21.80 -32.76
N LYS A 22 -7.37 22.70 -32.30
CA LYS A 22 -8.81 22.48 -32.03
C LYS A 22 -9.08 21.23 -31.16
N ARG A 23 -8.19 20.94 -30.21
CA ARG A 23 -8.31 19.78 -29.31
C ARG A 23 -7.65 20.05 -27.96
N GLY A 24 -7.97 19.21 -26.98
CA GLY A 24 -7.29 19.23 -25.68
C GLY A 24 -5.81 18.85 -25.82
N ARG A 25 -4.94 19.63 -25.19
CA ARG A 25 -3.51 19.35 -25.00
C ARG A 25 -3.26 18.97 -23.54
N ALA A 26 -2.45 17.93 -23.34
CA ALA A 26 -1.99 17.55 -22.00
C ALA A 26 -0.89 18.52 -21.53
N GLU A 27 -1.06 19.07 -20.34
CA GLU A 27 -0.11 19.97 -19.69
C GLU A 27 0.30 19.40 -18.35
N LEU A 28 1.62 19.25 -18.15
CA LEU A 28 2.18 18.81 -16.88
C LEU A 28 2.15 19.97 -15.90
N VAL A 29 1.33 19.86 -14.85
CA VAL A 29 1.18 20.85 -13.79
C VAL A 29 2.30 20.73 -12.76
N GLY A 30 2.76 19.51 -12.53
CA GLY A 30 3.86 19.22 -11.61
C GLY A 30 4.01 17.72 -11.36
N SER A 31 4.86 17.40 -10.39
CA SER A 31 5.11 16.02 -9.96
C SER A 31 5.19 15.94 -8.44
N LEU A 32 4.68 14.85 -7.90
CA LEU A 32 4.84 14.45 -6.50
C LEU A 32 5.86 13.33 -6.40
N ASP A 33 6.57 13.24 -5.28
CA ASP A 33 7.32 12.03 -4.94
C ASP A 33 6.35 10.86 -4.71
N LYS A 34 6.71 9.66 -5.15
CA LYS A 34 5.82 8.49 -5.10
C LYS A 34 5.82 7.82 -3.72
N ASP A 35 6.92 7.91 -3.00
CA ASP A 35 7.12 7.30 -1.69
C ASP A 35 6.64 8.23 -0.57
N ALA A 36 6.76 9.54 -0.77
CA ALA A 36 6.27 10.57 0.13
C ALA A 36 5.54 11.69 -0.64
N PRO A 37 4.32 11.44 -1.18
CA PRO A 37 3.60 12.42 -1.97
C PRO A 37 3.14 13.61 -1.12
N GLU A 38 3.77 14.77 -1.33
CA GLU A 38 3.41 16.03 -0.67
C GLU A 38 3.03 17.13 -1.68
N ILE A 39 1.85 17.73 -1.50
CA ILE A 39 1.42 18.88 -2.30
C ILE A 39 2.14 20.13 -1.78
N GLY A 40 3.31 20.44 -2.33
CA GLY A 40 4.08 21.62 -1.96
C GLY A 40 3.40 22.96 -2.32
N ALA A 41 3.91 24.07 -1.78
CA ALA A 41 3.35 25.42 -2.00
C ALA A 41 3.23 25.80 -3.48
N THR A 42 4.25 25.49 -4.29
CA THR A 42 4.25 25.73 -5.74
C THR A 42 3.07 25.04 -6.42
N LEU A 43 2.80 23.79 -6.04
CA LEU A 43 1.72 23.01 -6.64
C LEU A 43 0.34 23.50 -6.17
N ARG A 44 0.23 23.93 -4.90
CA ARG A 44 -0.99 24.57 -4.39
C ARG A 44 -1.34 25.85 -5.14
N GLN A 45 -0.34 26.63 -5.56
CA GLN A 45 -0.54 27.84 -6.34
C GLN A 45 -0.86 27.56 -7.82
N ALA A 46 -0.28 26.49 -8.39
CA ALA A 46 -0.49 26.12 -9.78
C ALA A 46 -1.85 25.45 -10.06
N CYS A 47 -2.46 24.84 -9.04
CA CYS A 47 -3.72 24.11 -9.14
C CYS A 47 -4.92 24.95 -8.69
N SER A 48 -6.05 24.76 -9.36
CA SER A 48 -7.35 25.24 -8.87
C SER A 48 -7.82 24.44 -7.65
N PRO A 49 -8.78 24.95 -6.86
CA PRO A 49 -9.36 24.18 -5.74
C PRO A 49 -9.96 22.84 -6.14
N ALA A 50 -10.57 22.76 -7.32
CA ALA A 50 -11.13 21.51 -7.86
C ALA A 50 -10.02 20.50 -8.17
N GLU A 51 -8.94 20.95 -8.82
CA GLU A 51 -7.77 20.12 -9.10
C GLU A 51 -7.09 19.62 -7.83
N LEU A 52 -6.99 20.47 -6.80
CA LEU A 52 -6.47 20.05 -5.49
C LEU A 52 -7.34 18.98 -4.85
N ALA A 53 -8.66 19.11 -4.91
CA ALA A 53 -9.58 18.08 -4.42
C ALA A 53 -9.40 16.75 -5.16
N GLU A 54 -9.23 16.78 -6.49
CA GLU A 54 -8.92 15.59 -7.29
C GLU A 54 -7.58 14.95 -6.89
N ILE A 55 -6.53 15.74 -6.66
CA ILE A 55 -5.22 15.24 -6.22
C ILE A 55 -5.36 14.55 -4.86
N HIS A 56 -6.06 15.17 -3.90
CA HIS A 56 -6.30 14.57 -2.59
C HIS A 56 -7.07 13.25 -2.68
N ALA A 57 -8.14 13.20 -3.48
CA ALA A 57 -8.91 11.98 -3.68
C ALA A 57 -8.07 10.85 -4.29
N TYR A 58 -7.25 11.17 -5.29
CA TYR A 58 -6.33 10.22 -5.91
C TYR A 58 -5.32 9.66 -4.89
N LEU A 59 -4.69 10.52 -4.08
CA LEU A 59 -3.71 10.09 -3.08
C LEU A 59 -4.34 9.20 -2.01
N ALA A 60 -5.55 9.52 -1.56
CA ALA A 60 -6.28 8.69 -0.60
C ALA A 60 -6.63 7.31 -1.17
N GLN A 61 -7.11 7.25 -2.42
CA GLN A 61 -7.40 5.98 -3.10
C GLN A 61 -6.14 5.13 -3.29
N ARG A 62 -5.03 5.78 -3.66
CA ARG A 62 -3.74 5.12 -3.84
C ARG A 62 -3.24 4.52 -2.53
N GLU A 63 -3.29 5.28 -1.43
CA GLU A 63 -2.89 4.80 -0.11
C GLU A 63 -3.71 3.58 0.31
N GLN A 64 -5.03 3.63 0.09
CA GLN A 64 -5.90 2.49 0.36
C GLN A 64 -5.53 1.25 -0.46
N ALA A 65 -5.21 1.42 -1.75
CA ALA A 65 -4.79 0.32 -2.62
C ALA A 65 -3.46 -0.29 -2.15
N LEU A 66 -2.47 0.55 -1.84
CA LEU A 66 -1.17 0.11 -1.32
C LEU A 66 -1.32 -0.62 0.02
N SER A 67 -2.18 -0.12 0.91
CA SER A 67 -2.48 -0.77 2.19
C SER A 67 -3.10 -2.16 1.98
N GLN A 68 -4.06 -2.29 1.07
CA GLN A 68 -4.68 -3.57 0.75
C GLN A 68 -3.69 -4.57 0.14
N ASP A 69 -2.83 -4.10 -0.76
CA ASP A 69 -1.80 -4.93 -1.37
C ASP A 69 -0.75 -5.37 -0.33
N ALA A 70 -0.37 -4.49 0.61
CA ALA A 70 0.52 -4.82 1.71
C ALA A 70 -0.07 -5.91 2.63
N VAL A 71 -1.36 -5.80 2.97
CA VAL A 71 -2.06 -6.83 3.77
C VAL A 71 -2.11 -8.16 3.02
N ARG A 72 -2.40 -8.14 1.71
CA ARG A 72 -2.39 -9.34 0.88
C ARG A 72 -1.00 -9.97 0.84
N GLN A 73 0.03 -9.16 0.63
CA GLN A 73 1.42 -9.61 0.58
C GLN A 73 1.85 -10.23 1.91
N ALA A 74 1.49 -9.61 3.04
CA ALA A 74 1.76 -10.16 4.37
C ALA A 74 1.14 -11.56 4.55
N ALA A 75 -0.09 -11.78 4.07
CA ALA A 75 -0.72 -13.09 4.11
C ALA A 75 0.00 -14.14 3.23
N GLN A 76 0.60 -13.72 2.11
CA GLN A 76 1.37 -14.57 1.22
C GLN A 76 2.75 -14.94 1.79
N ASP A 77 3.42 -13.99 2.45
CA ASP A 77 4.77 -14.16 2.98
C ASP A 77 4.80 -14.87 4.34
N LEU A 78 3.71 -14.77 5.12
CA LEU A 78 3.62 -15.31 6.47
C LEU A 78 4.05 -16.78 6.58
N PRO A 79 3.64 -17.72 5.70
CA PRO A 79 4.09 -19.12 5.80
C PRO A 79 5.61 -19.28 5.69
N ALA A 80 6.27 -18.50 4.84
CA ALA A 80 7.73 -18.53 4.73
C ALA A 80 8.39 -17.94 5.98
N GLN A 81 7.88 -16.81 6.48
CA GLN A 81 8.36 -16.17 7.70
C GLN A 81 8.19 -17.08 8.94
N MET A 82 7.09 -17.82 9.05
CA MET A 82 6.87 -18.78 10.14
C MET A 82 7.92 -19.91 10.13
N ARG A 83 8.32 -20.42 8.95
CA ARG A 83 9.38 -21.43 8.86
C ARG A 83 10.76 -20.86 9.22
N MET A 84 11.01 -19.58 8.93
CA MET A 84 12.24 -18.91 9.36
C MET A 84 12.24 -18.70 10.89
N ALA A 85 11.12 -18.29 11.47
CA ALA A 85 10.97 -18.14 12.92
C ALA A 85 11.16 -19.50 13.63
N GLU A 86 10.62 -20.58 13.06
CA GLU A 86 10.87 -21.94 13.55
C GLU A 86 12.37 -22.27 13.61
N GLN A 87 13.13 -21.95 12.55
CA GLN A 87 14.59 -22.15 12.54
C GLN A 87 15.29 -21.32 13.62
N TYR A 88 14.90 -20.05 13.79
CA TYR A 88 15.43 -19.17 14.83
C TYR A 88 15.26 -19.79 16.23
N PHE A 89 14.06 -20.29 16.57
CA PHE A 89 13.82 -20.92 17.87
C PHE A 89 14.53 -22.26 18.04
N ARG A 90 14.65 -23.07 16.97
CA ARG A 90 15.41 -24.33 17.01
C ARG A 90 16.89 -24.12 17.33
N LEU A 91 17.45 -22.97 16.92
CA LEU A 91 18.84 -22.59 17.19
C LEU A 91 19.05 -21.98 18.58
N GLY A 92 18.01 -21.94 19.43
CA GLY A 92 18.06 -21.41 20.79
C GLY A 92 17.71 -19.93 20.92
N GLY A 93 17.50 -19.22 19.81
CA GLY A 93 17.18 -17.79 19.79
C GLY A 93 18.24 -16.91 20.48
N ASP A 94 17.86 -15.67 20.78
CA ASP A 94 18.66 -14.73 21.57
C ASP A 94 17.92 -14.33 22.87
N ALA A 95 18.42 -13.31 23.58
CA ALA A 95 17.82 -12.83 24.82
C ALA A 95 16.35 -12.37 24.70
N LEU A 96 15.89 -12.04 23.49
CA LEU A 96 14.52 -11.61 23.20
C LEU A 96 13.60 -12.75 22.75
N ALA A 97 14.11 -13.99 22.61
CA ALA A 97 13.35 -15.11 22.07
C ALA A 97 12.03 -15.36 22.84
N GLY A 98 12.06 -15.22 24.18
CA GLY A 98 10.85 -15.36 25.00
C GLY A 98 9.76 -14.35 24.67
N THR A 99 10.14 -13.07 24.50
CA THR A 99 9.21 -11.99 24.11
C THR A 99 8.66 -12.22 22.71
N GLN A 100 9.53 -12.55 21.76
CA GLN A 100 9.13 -12.82 20.37
C GLN A 100 8.19 -14.03 20.27
N ALA A 101 8.44 -15.09 21.05
CA ALA A 101 7.55 -16.24 21.10
C ALA A 101 6.15 -15.84 21.60
N ALA A 102 6.06 -15.03 22.67
CA ALA A 102 4.79 -14.56 23.20
C ALA A 102 4.01 -13.72 22.18
N GLU A 103 4.69 -12.81 21.47
CA GLU A 103 4.10 -12.00 20.40
C GLU A 103 3.59 -12.87 19.23
N ILE A 104 4.38 -13.85 18.81
CA ILE A 104 3.99 -14.79 17.75
C ILE A 104 2.75 -15.59 18.17
N TYR A 105 2.70 -16.08 19.42
CA TYR A 105 1.51 -16.81 19.91
C TYR A 105 0.27 -15.92 19.93
N ALA A 106 0.38 -14.67 20.42
CA ALA A 106 -0.75 -13.73 20.43
C ALA A 106 -1.26 -13.46 19.01
N ALA A 107 -0.36 -13.14 18.07
CA ALA A 107 -0.69 -12.91 16.67
C ALA A 107 -1.31 -14.16 16.01
N TRP A 108 -0.80 -15.35 16.33
CA TRP A 108 -1.31 -16.62 15.82
C TRP A 108 -2.73 -16.93 16.30
N GLU A 109 -3.06 -16.63 17.56
CA GLU A 109 -4.44 -16.78 18.07
C GLU A 109 -5.42 -15.85 17.34
N ASP A 110 -5.04 -14.59 17.12
CA ASP A 110 -5.91 -13.65 16.42
C ASP A 110 -6.10 -14.03 14.96
N LEU A 111 -5.04 -14.48 14.28
CA LEU A 111 -5.15 -15.00 12.93
C LEU A 111 -6.05 -16.24 12.86
N LYS A 112 -5.90 -17.19 13.78
CA LYS A 112 -6.76 -18.39 13.85
C LYS A 112 -8.24 -18.02 14.03
N LYS A 113 -8.55 -17.06 14.90
CA LYS A 113 -9.93 -16.56 15.09
C LYS A 113 -10.50 -16.02 13.79
N VAL A 114 -9.75 -15.19 13.06
CA VAL A 114 -10.21 -14.59 11.80
C VAL A 114 -10.37 -15.64 10.71
N LEU A 115 -9.40 -16.54 10.51
CA LEU A 115 -9.51 -17.63 9.54
C LEU A 115 -10.73 -18.51 9.79
N HIS A 116 -11.03 -18.81 11.06
CA HIS A 116 -12.21 -19.56 11.44
C HIS A 116 -13.51 -18.80 11.12
N LYS A 117 -13.60 -17.52 11.49
CA LYS A 117 -14.77 -16.67 11.22
C LYS A 117 -15.01 -16.48 9.72
N SER A 118 -13.94 -16.39 8.92
CA SER A 118 -14.00 -16.22 7.47
C SER A 118 -14.21 -17.52 6.69
N GLY A 119 -14.39 -18.66 7.37
CA GLY A 119 -14.69 -19.95 6.73
C GLY A 119 -13.47 -20.71 6.20
N TYR A 120 -12.25 -20.20 6.37
CA TYR A 120 -10.99 -20.86 5.99
C TYR A 120 -10.55 -21.89 7.05
N ARG A 121 -11.43 -22.82 7.38
CA ARG A 121 -11.13 -23.87 8.36
C ARG A 121 -10.14 -24.85 7.77
N LYS A 122 -9.17 -25.29 8.58
CA LYS A 122 -8.28 -26.40 8.23
C LYS A 122 -9.15 -27.62 7.88
N GLN A 123 -9.12 -28.04 6.62
CA GLN A 123 -9.80 -29.27 6.23
C GLN A 123 -9.20 -30.42 7.04
N LYS A 124 -10.05 -31.20 7.70
CA LYS A 124 -9.63 -32.51 8.19
C LYS A 124 -9.29 -33.31 6.93
N ARG A 125 -8.02 -33.68 6.75
CA ARG A 125 -7.65 -34.74 5.81
C ARG A 125 -8.53 -35.94 6.18
N SER A 126 -9.44 -36.32 5.29
CA SER A 126 -10.03 -37.66 5.31
C SER A 126 -8.91 -38.61 4.89
N ASP A 127 -8.55 -39.52 5.78
CA ASP A 127 -7.71 -40.69 5.47
C ASP A 127 -8.36 -41.55 4.39
#